data_AF-A0A6M4IK34-F1
#
_entry.id   AF-A0A6M4IK34-F1
#
_cell.length_a   1.000
_cell.length_b   1.000
_cell.length_c   1.000
_cell.angle_alpha   90.00
_cell.angle_beta   90.00
_cell.angle_gamma   90.00
#
_symmetry.space_group_name_H-M   'P 1'
#
loop_
_entity.id
_entity.type
_entity.pdbx_description
1 polymer ?
#
loop_
_entity_poly.entity_id
_entity_poly.type
_entity_poly.pdbx_seq_one_letter_code
_entity_poly.pdbx_strand_id
1 'polypeptide(L)'
;MAKPKLRPRRDAMVPSPYQEARDELFQQIMQCGVIGCHPDDQKEWFDSTMEYLTGRYPEIKAPEIAELRTLGERFAQPTRKQAQEAAAV
;
A
#
# COMPACT_ATOMS: atom_id res chain seq x y z
N MET A 1 41.94 1.38 -23.54
CA MET A 1 40.56 0.93 -23.27
C MET A 1 40.05 1.67 -22.03
N ALA A 2 39.08 2.57 -22.22
CA ALA A 2 38.51 3.39 -21.14
C ALA A 2 37.53 2.57 -20.30
N LYS A 3 37.76 2.49 -18.98
CA LYS A 3 36.85 1.84 -18.03
C LYS A 3 35.57 2.66 -17.90
N PRO A 4 34.36 2.06 -18.01
CA PRO A 4 33.11 2.81 -17.87
C PRO A 4 32.95 3.29 -16.42
N LYS A 5 32.71 4.60 -16.26
CA LYS A 5 32.38 5.23 -14.99
C LYS A 5 31.04 4.67 -14.51
N LEU A 6 31.08 3.87 -13.44
CA LEU A 6 29.90 3.45 -12.68
C LEU A 6 29.09 4.70 -12.34
N ARG A 7 27.86 4.79 -12.87
CA ARG A 7 26.93 5.84 -12.47
C ARG A 7 26.75 5.74 -10.96
N PRO A 8 26.69 6.86 -10.21
CA PRO A 8 26.37 6.80 -8.80
C PRO A 8 25.06 6.02 -8.70
N ARG A 9 25.08 4.88 -7.98
CA ARG A 9 23.84 4.24 -7.55
C ARG A 9 23.04 5.37 -6.93
N ARG A 10 21.80 5.58 -7.39
CA ARG A 10 20.88 6.49 -6.69
C ARG A 10 21.04 6.12 -5.23
N ASP A 11 21.50 7.09 -4.45
CA ASP A 11 21.46 7.05 -3.01
C ASP A 11 20.11 6.41 -2.69
N ALA A 12 20.14 5.22 -2.08
CA ALA A 12 18.94 4.58 -1.60
C ALA A 12 18.52 5.47 -0.44
N MET A 13 17.91 6.59 -0.81
CA MET A 13 17.44 7.66 0.04
C MET A 13 16.61 6.94 1.06
N VAL A 14 17.11 6.90 2.31
CA VAL A 14 16.51 6.14 3.40
C VAL A 14 15.00 6.40 3.29
N PRO A 15 14.19 5.37 3.00
CA PRO A 15 12.81 5.58 2.68
C PRO A 15 12.20 6.33 3.86
N SER A 16 11.53 7.44 3.57
CA SER A 16 10.81 8.17 4.60
C SER A 16 9.86 7.19 5.30
N PRO A 17 9.56 7.36 6.59
CA PRO A 17 8.64 6.49 7.32
C PRO A 17 7.31 6.29 6.58
N TYR A 18 6.83 7.35 5.92
CA TYR A 18 5.69 7.31 5.01
C TYR A 18 5.88 6.34 3.83
N GLN A 19 7.03 6.35 3.18
CA GLN A 19 7.33 5.45 2.07
C GLN A 19 7.42 3.99 2.52
N GLU A 20 7.98 3.73 3.70
CA GLU A 20 8.02 2.38 4.29
C GLU A 20 6.61 1.88 4.61
N ALA A 21 5.80 2.69 5.30
CA ALA A 21 4.40 2.34 5.58
C ALA A 21 3.58 2.10 4.30
N ARG A 22 3.84 2.87 3.25
CA ARG A 22 3.19 2.69 1.94
C ARG A 22 3.58 1.36 1.29
N ASP A 23 4.87 1.03 1.29
CA ASP A 23 5.35 -0.22 0.69
C ASP A 23 4.82 -1.43 1.46
N GLU A 24 4.87 -1.37 2.80
CA GLU A 24 4.34 -2.41 3.69
C GLU A 24 2.83 -2.60 3.47
N LEU A 25 2.05 -1.51 3.38
CA LEU A 25 0.63 -1.57 3.04
C LEU A 25 0.37 -2.31 1.72
N PHE A 26 1.13 -1.98 0.66
CA PHE A 26 0.97 -2.65 -0.63
C PHE A 26 1.39 -4.12 -0.57
N GLN A 27 2.45 -4.46 0.14
CA GLN A 27 2.84 -5.85 0.37
C GLN A 27 1.74 -6.63 1.10
N GLN A 28 1.14 -6.05 2.15
CA GLN A 28 0.03 -6.65 2.88
C GLN A 28 -1.20 -6.83 1.98
N ILE A 29 -1.55 -5.85 1.15
CA ILE A 29 -2.64 -5.95 0.16
C ILE A 29 -2.37 -7.11 -0.81
N MET A 30 -1.15 -7.22 -1.34
CA MET A 30 -0.76 -8.29 -2.27
C MET A 30 -0.73 -9.68 -1.61
N GLN A 31 -0.28 -9.78 -0.37
CA GLN A 31 -0.15 -11.05 0.34
C GLN A 31 -1.50 -11.57 0.86
N CYS A 32 -2.35 -10.69 1.37
CA CYS A 32 -3.70 -11.07 1.83
C CYS A 32 -4.69 -11.24 0.68
N GLY A 33 -4.41 -10.73 -0.52
CA GLY A 33 -5.31 -10.85 -1.65
C GLY A 33 -6.64 -10.12 -1.43
N VAL A 34 -6.62 -8.99 -0.70
CA VAL A 34 -7.83 -8.18 -0.40
C VAL A 34 -8.48 -7.62 -1.69
N ILE A 35 -7.79 -7.73 -2.83
CA ILE A 35 -8.25 -7.36 -4.16
C ILE A 35 -9.43 -8.25 -4.57
N GLY A 36 -10.62 -7.65 -4.67
CA GLY A 36 -11.85 -8.34 -5.06
C GLY A 36 -12.58 -9.05 -3.91
N CYS A 37 -12.16 -8.87 -2.66
CA CYS A 37 -12.91 -9.33 -1.49
C CYS A 37 -14.21 -8.52 -1.31
N HIS A 38 -15.14 -8.97 -0.46
CA HIS A 38 -16.36 -8.24 -0.16
C HIS A 38 -16.03 -6.86 0.46
N PRO A 39 -16.72 -5.77 0.09
CA PRO A 39 -16.40 -4.42 0.55
C PRO A 39 -16.35 -4.25 2.06
N ASP A 40 -17.15 -5.02 2.81
CA ASP A 40 -17.16 -4.98 4.28
C ASP A 40 -15.86 -5.55 4.88
N ASP A 41 -15.42 -6.72 4.40
CA ASP A 41 -14.13 -7.33 4.77
C ASP A 41 -12.94 -6.44 4.36
N GLN A 42 -12.99 -5.83 3.17
CA GLN A 42 -11.96 -4.88 2.78
C GLN A 42 -11.88 -3.71 3.76
N LYS A 43 -13.03 -3.15 4.16
CA LYS A 43 -13.08 -2.03 5.10
C LYS A 43 -12.50 -2.43 6.46
N GLU A 44 -12.89 -3.56 7.01
CA GLU A 44 -12.45 -4.04 8.32
C GLU A 44 -10.94 -4.34 8.34
N TRP A 45 -10.44 -4.94 7.25
CA TRP A 45 -9.03 -5.17 7.01
C TRP A 45 -8.23 -3.86 6.92
N PHE A 46 -8.74 -2.87 6.17
CA PHE A 46 -8.09 -1.57 6.05
C PHE A 46 -8.08 -0.83 7.38
N ASP A 47 -9.15 -0.88 8.17
CA ASP A 47 -9.21 -0.24 9.50
C ASP A 47 -8.13 -0.82 10.42
N SER A 48 -8.07 -2.15 10.54
CA SER A 48 -7.05 -2.85 11.33
C SER A 48 -5.63 -2.55 10.83
N THR A 49 -5.45 -2.48 9.51
CA THR A 49 -4.13 -2.17 8.91
C THR A 49 -3.70 -0.74 9.17
N MET A 50 -4.63 0.23 9.12
CA MET A 50 -4.32 1.62 9.46
C MET A 50 -3.96 1.77 10.94
N GLU A 51 -4.67 1.09 11.85
CA GLU A 51 -4.31 1.05 13.27
C GLU A 51 -2.90 0.49 13.48
N TYR A 52 -2.58 -0.63 12.82
CA TYR A 52 -1.24 -1.21 12.86
C TYR A 52 -0.16 -0.24 12.37
N LEU A 53 -0.36 0.40 11.20
CA LEU A 53 0.59 1.36 10.64
C LEU A 53 0.76 2.60 11.52
N THR A 54 -0.31 3.11 12.13
CA THR A 54 -0.22 4.25 13.06
C THR A 54 0.57 3.93 14.33
N GLY A 55 0.43 2.71 14.86
CA GLY A 55 1.21 2.25 16.00
C GLY A 55 2.67 1.97 15.67
N ARG A 56 2.93 1.46 14.47
CA ARG A 56 4.29 1.13 13.99
C ARG A 56 5.08 2.36 13.56
N TYR A 57 4.43 3.32 12.92
CA TYR A 57 5.02 4.53 12.38
C TYR A 57 4.38 5.78 13.02
N PRO A 58 4.66 6.07 14.31
CA PRO A 58 4.08 7.22 15.01
C PRO A 58 4.54 8.58 14.44
N GLU A 59 5.56 8.55 13.58
CA GLU A 59 6.14 9.70 12.89
C GLU A 59 5.28 10.16 11.69
N ILE A 60 4.38 9.28 11.22
CA ILE A 60 3.45 9.60 10.12
C ILE A 60 2.27 10.37 10.70
N LYS A 61 1.94 11.49 10.07
CA LYS A 61 0.84 12.33 10.53
C LYS A 61 -0.51 11.73 10.11
N ALA A 62 -1.55 12.03 10.87
CA ALA A 62 -2.94 11.67 10.53
C ALA A 62 -3.34 11.94 9.06
N PRO A 63 -3.01 13.10 8.42
CA PRO A 63 -3.31 13.31 7.00
C PRO A 63 -2.58 12.35 6.07
N GLU A 64 -1.35 11.97 6.39
CA GLU A 64 -0.56 11.03 5.58
C GLU A 64 -1.11 9.60 5.69
N ILE A 65 -1.54 9.18 6.89
CA ILE A 65 -2.25 7.90 7.09
C ILE A 65 -3.56 7.88 6.30
N ALA A 66 -4.34 8.97 6.31
CA ALA A 66 -5.58 9.06 5.54
C ALA A 66 -5.31 8.96 4.02
N GLU A 67 -4.20 9.52 3.55
CA GLU A 67 -3.76 9.38 2.17
C GLU A 67 -3.37 7.93 1.85
N LEU A 68 -2.62 7.26 2.73
CA LEU A 68 -2.27 5.83 2.58
C LEU A 68 -3.52 4.96 2.46
N ARG A 69 -4.52 5.19 3.32
CA ARG A 69 -5.82 4.50 3.25
C ARG A 69 -6.47 4.69 1.87
N THR A 70 -6.57 5.94 1.41
CA THR A 70 -7.18 6.28 0.12
C THR A 70 -6.44 5.62 -1.06
N LEU A 71 -5.11 5.59 -1.01
CA LEU A 71 -4.29 4.93 -2.03
C LEU A 71 -4.47 3.42 -2.01
N GLY A 72 -4.49 2.81 -0.82
CA GLY A 72 -4.71 1.39 -0.63
C GLY A 72 -6.09 0.95 -1.13
N GLU A 73 -7.16 1.67 -0.76
CA GLU A 73 -8.53 1.39 -1.20
C GLU A 73 -8.66 1.48 -2.73
N ARG A 74 -8.00 2.45 -3.37
CA ARG A 74 -7.95 2.55 -4.84
C ARG A 74 -7.19 1.40 -5.49
N PHE A 75 -6.17 0.88 -4.83
CA PHE A 75 -5.39 -0.25 -5.33
C PHE A 75 -6.14 -1.58 -5.14
N ALA A 76 -6.88 -1.72 -4.05
CA ALA A 76 -7.73 -2.88 -3.76
C ALA A 76 -9.02 -2.91 -4.61
N GLN A 77 -9.42 -1.78 -5.19
CA GLN A 77 -10.59 -1.72 -6.05
C GLN A 77 -10.45 -2.68 -7.24
N PRO A 78 -11.43 -3.58 -7.45
CA PRO A 78 -11.38 -4.51 -8.56
C PRO A 78 -11.38 -3.74 -9.88
N THR A 79 -10.49 -4.14 -10.79
CA THR A 79 -10.59 -3.66 -12.19
C THR A 79 -11.99 -4.00 -12.72
N ARG A 80 -12.58 -3.16 -13.57
CA ARG A 80 -13.99 -3.28 -14.02
C ARG A 80 -14.45 -4.68 -14.45
N LYS A 81 -13.53 -5.57 -14.85
CA LYS A 81 -13.80 -6.99 -15.12
C LYS A 81 -14.07 -7.84 -13.86
N GLN A 82 -13.36 -7.62 -12.77
CA GLN A 82 -13.50 -8.36 -11.51
C GLN A 82 -14.69 -7.86 -10.67
N ALA A 83 -15.04 -6.58 -10.79
CA ALA A 83 -16.20 -6.01 -10.11
C ALA A 83 -17.53 -6.67 -10.52
N GLN A 84 -17.61 -7.15 -11.77
CA GLN A 84 -18.77 -7.86 -12.31
C GLN A 84 -18.86 -9.30 -11.79
N GLU A 85 -17.75 -9.91 -11.39
CA GLU A 85 -17.68 -11.29 -10.88
C GLU A 85 -17.93 -11.32 -9.35
N ALA A 86 -17.40 -10.34 -8.61
CA ALA A 86 -17.66 -10.18 -7.18
C ALA A 86 -19.10 -9.77 -6.83
N ALA A 87 -19.82 -9.13 -7.76
CA ALA A 87 -21.23 -8.79 -7.58
C ALA A 87 -22.21 -9.89 -8.06
N ALA A 88 -21.69 -10.98 -8.63
CA ALA A 88 -22.47 -12.08 -9.19
C ALA A 88 -22.44 -13.36 -8.32
N VAL A 89 -21.73 -13.34 -7.20
CA VAL A 89 -21.67 -14.40 -6.17
C VAL A 89 -22.43 -13.93 -4.94
#